data_AF-A0A2N1FA15-F1
#
_entry.id   AF-A0A2N1FA15-F1
#
_cell.length_a   1.000
_cell.length_b   1.000
_cell.length_c   1.000
_cell.angle_alpha   90.00
_cell.angle_beta   90.00
_cell.angle_gamma   90.00
#
_symmetry.space_group_name_H-M   'P 1'
#
loop_
_entity.id
_entity.type
_entity.pdbx_description
1 polymer ?
#
loop_
_entity_poly.entity_id
_entity_poly.type
_entity_poly.pdbx_seq_one_letter_code
_entity_poly.pdbx_strand_id
1 'polypeptide(L)'
;MEKIRFLPLIEEFKQNSALYNQWYNESEMKYGNLPAHSIYSWMVDVLEPIVKSTVALNSTPEKTHQIVKRLYIESLKLIGSGLAISHKNEYQSAWLLMAKNPNLLIKFPTKTISLLNDVLKRLNKYAPERILDWCNLMEATSGNFKTIEDFKVVGRIYAWKCGLAHLRGLLKLDFDLLSEELQSKVLYNLELGNNSEEVYNKPWTNGITKFEGIYGGFEGFTGYFEYPPKLALVNGTILVTDTKKSYALFADQCGKTLLPANMITATNILSNSKRIVSLEKWIGQENSKIEPNNISSIVTTKDTLVYTLKNSYFLYLYSLKNA
;
A
#
# COMPACT_ATOMS: atom_id res chain seq x y z
N MET A 1 1.94 34.41 2.19
CA MET A 1 2.28 33.26 3.06
C MET A 1 1.25 33.21 4.18
N GLU A 2 0.46 32.14 4.25
CA GLU A 2 -0.60 31.99 5.25
C GLU A 2 -0.03 31.70 6.64
N LYS A 3 -0.21 32.65 7.57
CA LYS A 3 -0.10 32.51 9.05
C LYS A 3 -0.45 31.12 9.58
N ILE A 4 0.35 30.48 10.46
CA ILE A 4 -0.26 29.61 11.49
C ILE A 4 -1.24 30.49 12.27
N ARG A 5 -2.49 30.07 12.44
CA ARG A 5 -3.55 30.90 13.07
C ARG A 5 -4.06 30.30 14.39
N PHE A 6 -3.85 29.01 14.60
CA PHE A 6 -4.34 28.34 15.80
C PHE A 6 -3.49 28.67 17.04
N LEU A 7 -4.06 29.47 17.95
CA LEU A 7 -3.36 29.98 19.14
C LEU A 7 -2.69 28.90 20.00
N PRO A 8 -3.32 27.75 20.31
CA PRO A 8 -2.66 26.70 21.10
C PRO A 8 -1.38 26.16 20.45
N LEU A 9 -1.34 26.06 19.12
CA LEU A 9 -0.16 25.62 18.39
C LEU A 9 0.94 26.69 18.39
N ILE A 10 0.56 27.97 18.26
CA ILE A 10 1.49 29.10 18.36
C ILE A 10 2.14 29.14 19.74
N GLU A 11 1.36 29.01 20.81
CA GLU A 11 1.87 29.02 22.17
C GLU A 11 2.75 27.82 22.47
N GLU A 12 2.39 26.62 22.00
CA GLU A 12 3.23 25.42 22.11
C GLU A 12 4.63 25.62 21.48
N PHE A 13 4.68 26.19 20.26
CA PHE A 13 5.96 26.49 19.61
C PHE A 13 6.75 27.59 20.31
N LYS A 14 6.10 28.63 20.85
CA LYS A 14 6.79 29.69 21.61
C LYS A 14 7.41 29.13 22.89
N GLN A 15 6.63 28.39 23.68
CA GLN A 15 7.05 27.85 24.98
C GLN A 15 8.20 26.85 24.85
N ASN A 16 8.21 26.05 23.78
CA ASN A 16 9.20 25.00 23.56
C ASN A 16 10.18 25.31 22.41
N SER A 17 10.34 26.59 22.05
CA SER A 17 11.09 27.04 20.86
C SER A 17 12.52 26.47 20.79
N ALA A 18 13.25 26.44 21.91
CA ALA A 18 14.59 25.86 21.98
C ALA A 18 14.63 24.39 21.55
N LEU A 19 13.64 23.60 21.98
CA LEU A 19 13.55 22.17 21.70
C LEU A 19 13.17 21.90 20.22
N TYR A 20 12.21 22.65 19.69
CA TYR A 20 11.83 22.54 18.27
C TYR A 20 12.98 22.96 17.34
N ASN A 21 13.74 24.01 17.70
CA ASN A 21 14.95 24.41 16.97
C ASN A 21 16.04 23.33 17.02
N GLN A 22 16.21 22.66 18.17
CA GLN A 22 17.14 21.53 18.28
C GLN A 22 16.74 20.40 17.30
N TRP A 23 15.48 19.97 17.28
CA TRP A 23 15.02 18.91 16.36
C TRP A 23 15.11 19.31 14.89
N TYR A 24 14.88 20.59 14.58
CA TYR A 24 15.12 21.14 13.25
C TYR A 24 16.60 20.96 12.86
N ASN A 25 17.53 21.42 13.70
CA ASN A 25 18.97 21.32 13.43
C ASN A 25 19.43 19.85 13.28
N GLU A 26 18.96 18.96 14.15
CA GLU A 26 19.25 17.52 14.05
C GLU A 26 18.73 16.91 12.74
N SER A 27 17.56 17.36 12.27
CA SER A 27 16.98 16.90 11.02
C SER A 27 17.72 17.47 9.81
N GLU A 28 18.15 18.74 9.87
CA GLU A 28 18.96 19.37 8.82
C GLU A 28 20.33 18.69 8.68
N MET A 29 20.98 18.34 9.81
CA MET A 29 22.22 17.55 9.79
C MET A 29 22.03 16.18 9.12
N LYS A 30 20.85 15.57 9.26
CA LYS A 30 20.56 14.23 8.73
C LYS A 30 20.11 14.22 7.28
N TYR A 31 19.30 15.20 6.88
CA TYR A 31 18.60 15.23 5.60
C TYR A 31 19.10 16.33 4.64
N GLY A 32 20.00 17.20 5.11
CA GLY A 32 20.41 18.40 4.41
C GLY A 32 19.41 19.55 4.59
N ASN A 33 19.57 20.59 3.78
CA ASN A 33 18.75 21.80 3.84
C ASN A 33 17.25 21.48 3.77
N LEU A 34 16.49 21.91 4.78
CA LEU A 34 15.04 21.75 4.84
C LEU A 34 14.35 23.05 4.38
N PRO A 35 13.66 23.07 3.24
CA PRO A 35 13.11 24.32 2.70
C PRO A 35 12.06 24.92 3.64
N ALA A 36 12.34 26.11 4.18
CA ALA A 36 11.47 26.80 5.14
C ALA A 36 10.03 26.98 4.62
N HIS A 37 9.86 27.22 3.32
CA HIS A 37 8.53 27.34 2.70
C HIS A 37 7.73 26.03 2.74
N SER A 38 8.39 24.88 2.56
CA SER A 38 7.77 23.56 2.62
C SER A 38 7.35 23.21 4.04
N ILE A 39 8.20 23.51 5.03
CA ILE A 39 7.86 23.35 6.45
C ILE A 39 6.64 24.21 6.77
N TYR A 40 6.66 25.47 6.37
CA TYR A 40 5.59 26.40 6.70
C TYR A 40 4.24 26.01 6.07
N SER A 41 4.21 25.70 4.77
CA SER A 41 3.00 25.19 4.10
C SER A 41 2.51 23.91 4.79
N TRP A 42 3.40 22.98 5.13
CA TRP A 42 3.03 21.75 5.82
C TRP A 42 2.45 22.01 7.22
N MET A 43 2.99 22.96 7.97
CA MET A 43 2.47 23.33 9.29
C MET A 43 1.03 23.86 9.20
N VAL A 44 0.74 24.68 8.20
CA VAL A 44 -0.57 25.32 8.01
C VAL A 44 -1.59 24.36 7.40
N ASP A 45 -1.19 23.65 6.34
CA ASP A 45 -2.09 22.84 5.53
C ASP A 45 -2.37 21.46 6.16
N VAL A 46 -1.47 20.97 7.02
CA VAL A 46 -1.53 19.61 7.59
C VAL A 46 -1.50 19.61 9.10
N LEU A 47 -0.48 20.19 9.72
CA LEU A 47 -0.28 20.05 11.17
C LEU A 47 -1.34 20.83 11.98
N GLU A 48 -1.65 22.07 11.60
CA GLU A 48 -2.64 22.91 12.27
C GLU A 48 -4.05 22.27 12.30
N PRO A 49 -4.63 21.77 11.17
CA PRO A 49 -5.92 21.08 11.18
C PRO A 49 -5.97 19.87 12.11
N ILE A 50 -4.90 19.07 12.15
CA ILE A 50 -4.80 17.89 13.02
C ILE A 50 -4.78 18.33 14.49
N VAL A 51 -3.91 19.27 14.83
CA VAL A 51 -3.77 19.76 16.22
C VAL A 51 -5.07 20.39 16.70
N LYS A 52 -5.73 21.22 15.86
CA LYS A 52 -7.03 21.81 16.15
C LYS A 52 -8.07 20.74 16.49
N SER A 53 -8.14 19.67 15.70
CA SER A 53 -9.09 18.57 15.91
C SER A 53 -8.79 17.78 17.19
N THR A 54 -7.51 17.60 17.55
CA THR A 54 -7.14 16.94 18.81
C THR A 54 -7.40 17.81 20.04
N VAL A 55 -7.09 19.11 19.97
CA VAL A 55 -7.29 20.05 21.09
C VAL A 55 -8.78 20.25 21.37
N ALA A 56 -9.63 20.21 20.33
CA ALA A 56 -11.08 20.25 20.50
C ALA A 56 -11.63 19.09 21.34
N LEU A 57 -10.94 17.93 21.38
CA LEU A 57 -11.34 16.78 22.20
C LEU A 57 -10.58 16.69 23.52
N ASN A 58 -9.33 17.14 23.55
CA ASN A 58 -8.51 17.16 24.75
C ASN A 58 -7.55 18.34 24.70
N SER A 59 -7.89 19.39 25.46
CA SER A 59 -7.14 20.65 25.52
C SER A 59 -6.06 20.68 26.60
N THR A 60 -5.70 19.54 27.20
CA THR A 60 -4.64 19.52 28.22
C THR A 60 -3.30 19.91 27.59
N PRO A 61 -2.51 20.81 28.23
CA PRO A 61 -1.23 21.25 27.68
C PRO A 61 -0.25 20.10 27.43
N GLU A 62 -0.17 19.14 28.34
CA GLU A 62 0.74 17.98 28.25
C GLU A 62 0.40 17.13 27.03
N LYS A 63 -0.90 16.94 26.75
CA LYS A 63 -1.35 16.16 25.60
C LYS A 63 -1.11 16.91 24.30
N THR A 64 -1.36 18.20 24.29
CA THR A 64 -1.06 19.07 23.16
C THR A 64 0.42 19.01 22.81
N HIS A 65 1.31 19.20 23.79
CA HIS A 65 2.75 19.05 23.62
C HIS A 65 3.13 17.69 23.04
N GLN A 66 2.60 16.59 23.62
CA GLN A 66 2.91 15.23 23.15
C GLN A 66 2.53 15.03 21.67
N ILE A 67 1.36 15.51 21.25
CA ILE A 67 0.85 15.37 19.88
C ILE A 67 1.65 16.25 18.92
N VAL A 68 1.84 17.53 19.25
CA VAL A 68 2.59 18.49 18.40
C VAL A 68 4.02 18.03 18.22
N LYS A 69 4.70 17.64 19.31
CA LYS A 69 6.05 17.05 19.26
C LYS A 69 6.11 15.90 18.27
N ARG A 70 5.17 14.95 18.36
CA ARG A 70 5.19 13.76 17.53
C ARG A 70 4.94 14.09 16.05
N LEU A 71 3.96 14.94 15.76
CA LEU A 71 3.65 15.39 14.41
C LEU A 71 4.82 16.17 13.80
N TYR A 72 5.46 17.05 14.58
CA TYR A 72 6.58 17.87 14.13
C TYR A 72 7.79 17.03 13.72
N ILE A 73 8.23 16.12 14.59
CA ILE A 73 9.38 15.24 14.31
C ILE A 73 9.13 14.39 13.06
N GLU A 74 7.92 13.84 12.91
CA GLU A 74 7.59 13.03 11.73
C GLU A 74 7.43 13.91 10.47
N SER A 75 6.97 15.15 10.60
CA SER A 75 6.91 16.12 9.48
C SER A 75 8.31 16.44 8.97
N LEU A 76 9.27 16.71 9.87
CA LEU A 76 10.66 16.96 9.49
C LEU A 76 11.28 15.77 8.74
N LYS A 77 11.00 14.54 9.19
CA LYS A 77 11.44 13.33 8.47
C LYS A 77 10.83 13.23 7.08
N LEU A 78 9.52 13.47 6.94
CA LEU A 78 8.84 13.40 5.65
C LEU A 78 9.35 14.47 4.68
N ILE A 79 9.51 15.70 5.14
CA ILE A 79 10.03 16.82 4.34
C ILE A 79 11.50 16.56 3.97
N GLY A 80 12.33 16.18 4.95
CA GLY A 80 13.75 15.90 4.72
C GLY A 80 14.00 14.70 3.81
N SER A 81 13.12 13.70 3.81
CA SER A 81 13.18 12.58 2.85
C SER A 81 12.68 12.95 1.44
N GLY A 82 12.13 14.15 1.25
CA GLY A 82 11.50 14.59 0.01
C GLY A 82 10.10 14.03 -0.23
N LEU A 83 9.60 13.09 0.59
CA LEU A 83 8.30 12.44 0.38
C LEU A 83 7.12 13.41 0.44
N ALA A 84 7.13 14.35 1.40
CA ALA A 84 6.08 15.38 1.49
C ALA A 84 6.14 16.42 0.36
N ILE A 85 7.21 16.43 -0.44
CA ILE A 85 7.39 17.33 -1.59
C ILE A 85 6.98 16.60 -2.87
N SER A 86 7.56 15.42 -3.12
CA SER A 86 7.31 14.62 -4.32
C SER A 86 5.90 14.04 -4.38
N HIS A 87 5.29 13.77 -3.22
CA HIS A 87 3.96 13.18 -3.07
C HIS A 87 3.07 14.04 -2.16
N LYS A 88 3.10 15.36 -2.38
CA LYS A 88 2.46 16.34 -1.50
C LYS A 88 0.99 16.02 -1.24
N ASN A 89 0.21 15.80 -2.31
CA ASN A 89 -1.24 15.63 -2.22
C ASN A 89 -1.61 14.33 -1.49
N GLU A 90 -0.85 13.27 -1.75
CA GLU A 90 -1.04 11.94 -1.17
C GLU A 90 -0.77 11.95 0.33
N TYR A 91 0.39 12.49 0.74
CA TYR A 91 0.76 12.56 2.15
C TYR A 91 -0.13 13.54 2.92
N GLN A 92 -0.49 14.69 2.32
CA GLN A 92 -1.43 15.63 2.92
C GLN A 92 -2.79 14.98 3.16
N SER A 93 -3.37 14.34 2.14
CA SER A 93 -4.68 13.67 2.25
C SER A 93 -4.67 12.59 3.33
N ALA A 94 -3.63 11.75 3.36
CA ALA A 94 -3.51 10.68 4.34
C ALA A 94 -3.28 11.20 5.77
N TRP A 95 -2.49 12.26 5.96
CA TRP A 95 -2.27 12.83 7.28
C TRP A 95 -3.53 13.54 7.82
N LEU A 96 -4.32 14.16 6.94
CA LEU A 96 -5.59 14.77 7.32
C LEU A 96 -6.63 13.75 7.80
N LEU A 97 -6.48 12.45 7.52
CA LEU A 97 -7.28 11.39 8.15
C LEU A 97 -7.12 11.38 9.68
N MET A 98 -5.99 11.85 10.21
CA MET A 98 -5.81 12.00 11.66
C MET A 98 -6.68 13.10 12.25
N ALA A 99 -6.95 14.17 11.49
CA ALA A 99 -7.89 15.22 11.88
C ALA A 99 -9.34 14.71 11.89
N LYS A 100 -9.66 13.71 11.05
CA LYS A 100 -10.97 13.03 11.04
C LYS A 100 -11.12 11.98 12.15
N ASN A 101 -10.00 11.47 12.67
CA ASN A 101 -9.98 10.47 13.74
C ASN A 101 -9.12 10.92 14.93
N PRO A 102 -9.37 12.11 15.51
CA PRO A 102 -8.50 12.71 16.53
C PRO A 102 -8.41 11.88 17.81
N ASN A 103 -9.45 11.11 18.15
CA ASN A 103 -9.46 10.17 19.27
C ASN A 103 -8.34 9.12 19.19
N LEU A 104 -8.07 8.59 17.99
CA LEU A 104 -7.02 7.60 17.79
C LEU A 104 -5.64 8.23 17.95
N LEU A 105 -5.44 9.44 17.41
CA LEU A 105 -4.19 10.17 17.53
C LEU A 105 -3.90 10.57 18.99
N ILE A 106 -4.91 11.00 19.74
CA ILE A 106 -4.79 11.28 21.16
C ILE A 106 -4.36 10.01 21.90
N LYS A 107 -5.03 8.88 21.72
CA LYS A 107 -4.67 7.66 22.47
C LYS A 107 -3.34 7.05 22.03
N PHE A 108 -3.05 7.05 20.73
CA PHE A 108 -1.93 6.31 20.13
C PHE A 108 -1.17 7.15 19.08
N PRO A 109 -0.48 8.24 19.49
CA PRO A 109 0.10 9.19 18.53
C PRO A 109 1.14 8.56 17.62
N THR A 110 2.10 7.82 18.21
CA THR A 110 3.16 7.15 17.46
C THR A 110 2.61 6.07 16.52
N LYS A 111 1.65 5.26 17.00
CA LYS A 111 1.13 4.13 16.24
C LYS A 111 0.27 4.58 15.06
N THR A 112 -0.57 5.60 15.26
CA THR A 112 -1.44 6.16 14.20
C THR A 112 -0.60 6.69 13.04
N ILE A 113 0.42 7.51 13.33
CA ILE A 113 1.31 8.06 12.29
C ILE A 113 2.11 6.96 11.60
N SER A 114 2.63 5.97 12.36
CA SER A 114 3.36 4.85 11.78
C SER A 114 2.50 4.04 10.82
N LEU A 115 1.27 3.69 11.20
CA LEU A 115 0.37 2.90 10.36
C LEU A 115 0.04 3.63 9.04
N LEU A 116 -0.23 4.93 9.11
CA LEU A 116 -0.45 5.76 7.92
C LEU A 116 0.78 5.75 7.00
N ASN A 117 1.95 6.08 7.54
CA ASN A 117 3.18 6.15 6.76
C ASN A 117 3.59 4.78 6.17
N ASP A 118 3.33 3.69 6.89
CA ASP A 118 3.61 2.32 6.43
C ASP A 118 2.74 1.94 5.23
N VAL A 119 1.45 2.29 5.25
CA VAL A 119 0.54 2.04 4.11
C VAL A 119 0.94 2.91 2.92
N LEU A 120 1.21 4.20 3.13
CA LEU A 120 1.67 5.10 2.09
C LEU A 120 2.97 4.61 1.43
N LYS A 121 3.93 4.14 2.22
CA LYS A 121 5.18 3.58 1.69
C LYS A 121 4.93 2.36 0.80
N ARG A 122 3.98 1.50 1.17
CA ARG A 122 3.63 0.31 0.37
C ARG A 122 2.88 0.68 -0.89
N LEU A 123 1.89 1.58 -0.81
CA LEU A 123 1.14 2.04 -1.97
C LEU A 123 2.05 2.81 -2.93
N ASN A 124 2.89 3.73 -2.47
CA ASN A 124 3.88 4.40 -3.33
C ASN A 124 4.76 3.42 -4.10
N LYS A 125 5.11 2.28 -3.47
CA LYS A 125 5.96 1.28 -4.10
C LYS A 125 5.22 0.40 -5.12
N TYR A 126 3.96 0.07 -4.89
CA TYR A 126 3.27 -0.99 -5.64
C TYR A 126 2.00 -0.54 -6.40
N ALA A 127 1.40 0.57 -6.00
CA ALA A 127 0.18 1.15 -6.59
C ALA A 127 0.09 2.68 -6.29
N PRO A 128 1.07 3.50 -6.73
CA PRO A 128 1.13 4.92 -6.38
C PRO A 128 -0.11 5.70 -6.83
N GLU A 129 -0.69 5.33 -7.97
CA GLU A 129 -1.90 5.95 -8.54
C GLU A 129 -3.16 5.72 -7.70
N ARG A 130 -3.12 4.78 -6.74
CA ARG A 130 -4.27 4.39 -5.91
C ARG A 130 -4.24 4.97 -4.50
N ILE A 131 -3.27 5.82 -4.17
CA ILE A 131 -3.15 6.37 -2.82
C ILE A 131 -4.34 7.26 -2.46
N LEU A 132 -4.77 8.12 -3.37
CA LEU A 132 -5.93 8.98 -3.12
C LEU A 132 -7.24 8.18 -3.04
N ASP A 133 -7.38 7.13 -3.85
CA ASP A 133 -8.51 6.18 -3.73
C ASP A 133 -8.55 5.56 -2.32
N TRP A 134 -7.39 5.17 -1.80
CA TRP A 134 -7.28 4.63 -0.43
C TRP A 134 -7.67 5.66 0.63
N CYS A 135 -7.19 6.91 0.49
CA CYS A 135 -7.57 8.00 1.40
C CYS A 135 -9.08 8.23 1.39
N ASN A 136 -9.71 8.23 0.22
CA ASN A 136 -11.16 8.42 0.09
C ASN A 136 -11.95 7.30 0.78
N LEU A 137 -11.54 6.04 0.62
CA LEU A 137 -12.16 4.91 1.30
C LEU A 137 -12.01 4.99 2.83
N MET A 138 -10.82 5.36 3.31
CA MET A 138 -10.57 5.58 4.74
C MET A 138 -11.39 6.74 5.30
N GLU A 139 -11.52 7.84 4.55
CA GLU A 139 -12.35 8.97 4.96
C GLU A 139 -13.84 8.59 4.99
N ALA A 140 -14.32 7.83 4.01
CA ALA A 140 -15.71 7.35 3.96
C ALA A 140 -16.09 6.46 5.16
N THR A 141 -15.10 5.90 5.86
CA THR A 141 -15.27 5.07 7.07
C THR A 141 -14.83 5.81 8.34
N SER A 142 -14.37 7.05 8.21
CA SER A 142 -13.94 7.86 9.35
C SER A 142 -15.12 8.15 10.28
N GLY A 143 -14.85 8.18 11.59
CA GLY A 143 -15.88 8.31 12.62
C GLY A 143 -16.46 6.99 13.14
N ASN A 144 -16.34 5.88 12.40
CA ASN A 144 -16.76 4.55 12.90
C ASN A 144 -15.62 3.79 13.62
N PHE A 145 -14.38 4.27 13.54
CA PHE A 145 -13.24 3.64 14.22
C PHE A 145 -13.30 3.87 15.74
N LYS A 146 -13.42 2.79 16.52
CA LYS A 146 -13.44 2.82 17.99
C LYS A 146 -12.05 2.49 18.55
N THR A 147 -11.28 1.68 17.84
CA THR A 147 -9.95 1.21 18.24
C THR A 147 -8.89 1.47 17.16
N ILE A 148 -7.61 1.39 17.54
CA ILE A 148 -6.51 1.48 16.57
C ILE A 148 -6.43 0.22 15.69
N GLU A 149 -6.92 -0.91 16.19
CA GLU A 149 -7.10 -2.16 15.44
C GLU A 149 -8.13 -2.01 14.33
N ASP A 150 -9.28 -1.36 14.57
CA ASP A 150 -10.28 -1.07 13.53
C ASP A 150 -9.63 -0.31 12.38
N PHE A 151 -8.89 0.77 12.71
CA PHE A 151 -8.20 1.60 11.74
C PHE A 151 -7.17 0.82 10.92
N LYS A 152 -6.39 -0.05 11.59
CA LYS A 152 -5.39 -0.90 10.94
C LYS A 152 -6.03 -1.93 10.01
N VAL A 153 -7.08 -2.60 10.47
CA VAL A 153 -7.77 -3.68 9.76
C VAL A 153 -8.48 -3.13 8.52
N VAL A 154 -9.28 -2.08 8.68
CA VAL A 154 -9.96 -1.40 7.56
C VAL A 154 -8.94 -0.81 6.58
N GLY A 155 -7.89 -0.17 7.08
CA GLY A 155 -6.81 0.36 6.24
C GLY A 155 -6.14 -0.71 5.38
N ARG A 156 -5.96 -1.92 5.90
CA ARG A 156 -5.40 -3.05 5.16
C ARG A 156 -6.37 -3.62 4.12
N ILE A 157 -7.66 -3.72 4.45
CA ILE A 157 -8.70 -4.13 3.49
C ILE A 157 -8.78 -3.15 2.32
N TYR A 158 -8.79 -1.84 2.59
CA TYR A 158 -8.79 -0.85 1.52
C TYR A 158 -7.47 -0.80 0.76
N ALA A 159 -6.33 -1.02 1.42
CA ALA A 159 -5.06 -1.08 0.72
C ALA A 159 -5.01 -2.27 -0.27
N TRP A 160 -5.64 -3.39 0.07
CA TRP A 160 -5.87 -4.48 -0.88
C TRP A 160 -6.73 -4.03 -2.07
N LYS A 161 -7.89 -3.40 -1.82
CA LYS A 161 -8.77 -2.86 -2.87
C LYS A 161 -8.02 -1.89 -3.79
N CYS A 162 -7.05 -1.16 -3.24
CA CYS A 162 -6.16 -0.23 -3.92
C CYS A 162 -4.89 -0.86 -4.52
N GLY A 163 -4.86 -2.19 -4.73
CA GLY A 163 -3.84 -2.84 -5.56
C GLY A 163 -2.77 -3.63 -4.83
N LEU A 164 -2.76 -3.65 -3.49
CA LEU A 164 -1.85 -4.48 -2.72
C LEU A 164 -2.34 -5.95 -2.63
N ALA A 165 -2.34 -6.66 -3.77
CA ALA A 165 -2.89 -8.02 -3.91
C ALA A 165 -2.35 -9.04 -2.89
N HIS A 166 -1.11 -8.86 -2.42
CA HIS A 166 -0.50 -9.71 -1.40
C HIS A 166 -1.22 -9.71 -0.05
N LEU A 167 -2.09 -8.72 0.20
CA LEU A 167 -2.87 -8.63 1.43
C LEU A 167 -4.11 -9.54 1.42
N ARG A 168 -4.53 -10.06 0.25
CA ARG A 168 -5.78 -10.84 0.11
C ARG A 168 -5.89 -12.00 1.09
N GLY A 169 -4.79 -12.72 1.32
CA GLY A 169 -4.76 -13.88 2.21
C GLY A 169 -5.06 -13.57 3.68
N LEU A 170 -5.03 -12.30 4.08
CA LEU A 170 -5.34 -11.87 5.44
C LEU A 170 -6.78 -11.37 5.61
N LEU A 171 -7.48 -11.09 4.51
CA LEU A 171 -8.71 -10.29 4.55
C LEU A 171 -9.87 -10.97 5.24
N LYS A 172 -10.02 -12.29 5.11
CA LYS A 172 -11.07 -13.02 5.81
C LYS A 172 -10.95 -12.85 7.32
N LEU A 173 -9.77 -13.19 7.86
CA LEU A 173 -9.47 -13.03 9.28
C LEU A 173 -9.61 -11.58 9.74
N ASP A 174 -9.14 -10.63 8.93
CA ASP A 174 -9.27 -9.21 9.20
C ASP A 174 -10.73 -8.75 9.26
N PHE A 175 -11.55 -9.16 8.30
CA PHE A 175 -12.95 -8.78 8.22
C PHE A 175 -13.75 -9.35 9.40
N ASP A 176 -13.47 -10.59 9.80
CA ASP A 176 -14.10 -11.28 10.93
C ASP A 176 -13.80 -10.59 12.29
N LEU A 177 -12.74 -9.78 12.38
CA LEU A 177 -12.40 -9.01 13.60
C LEU A 177 -13.20 -7.71 13.74
N LEU A 178 -13.84 -7.23 12.67
CA LEU A 178 -14.57 -5.97 12.69
C LEU A 178 -15.95 -6.14 13.34
N SER A 179 -16.42 -5.09 14.02
CA SER A 179 -17.83 -5.03 14.44
C SER A 179 -18.79 -5.05 13.24
N GLU A 180 -20.01 -5.53 13.41
CA GLU A 180 -21.04 -5.60 12.35
C GLU A 180 -21.26 -4.25 11.64
N GLU A 181 -21.22 -3.16 12.39
CA GLU A 181 -21.32 -1.78 11.88
C GLU A 181 -20.20 -1.47 10.88
N LEU A 182 -18.95 -1.79 11.25
CA LEU A 182 -17.78 -1.61 10.39
C LEU A 182 -17.77 -2.58 9.21
N GLN A 183 -18.16 -3.83 9.41
CA GLN A 183 -18.30 -4.81 8.33
C GLN A 183 -19.27 -4.30 7.27
N SER A 184 -20.46 -3.85 7.68
CA SER A 184 -21.49 -3.31 6.77
C SER A 184 -20.96 -2.09 5.99
N LYS A 185 -20.27 -1.18 6.68
CA LYS A 185 -19.68 0.02 6.06
C LYS A 185 -18.58 -0.32 5.06
N VAL A 186 -17.71 -1.28 5.39
CA VAL A 186 -16.65 -1.77 4.51
C VAL A 186 -17.24 -2.42 3.26
N LEU A 187 -18.25 -3.28 3.40
CA LEU A 187 -18.89 -3.92 2.23
C LEU A 187 -19.52 -2.89 1.29
N TYR A 188 -20.27 -1.94 1.85
CA TYR A 188 -20.83 -0.83 1.08
C TYR A 188 -19.76 -0.08 0.30
N ASN A 189 -18.66 0.31 0.96
CA ASN A 189 -17.58 1.07 0.31
C ASN A 189 -16.77 0.25 -0.71
N LEU A 190 -16.69 -1.07 -0.55
CA LEU A 190 -16.02 -1.94 -1.51
C LEU A 190 -16.89 -2.24 -2.75
N GLU A 191 -18.16 -1.80 -2.74
CA GLU A 191 -19.22 -2.14 -3.71
C GLU A 191 -19.43 -3.65 -3.80
N LEU A 192 -19.17 -4.34 -2.69
CA LEU A 192 -19.43 -5.76 -2.54
C LEU A 192 -20.78 -5.84 -1.84
N GLY A 193 -21.75 -6.52 -2.45
CA GLY A 193 -23.01 -6.80 -1.76
C GLY A 193 -22.77 -7.63 -0.48
N ASN A 194 -23.82 -8.28 0.02
CA ASN A 194 -23.73 -9.02 1.29
C ASN A 194 -22.83 -10.28 1.26
N ASN A 195 -22.12 -10.56 0.15
CA ASN A 195 -21.32 -11.77 -0.03
C ASN A 195 -19.80 -11.47 -0.05
N SER A 196 -19.25 -11.16 1.12
CA SER A 196 -17.82 -10.86 1.31
C SER A 196 -16.92 -12.08 1.12
N GLU A 197 -17.42 -13.28 1.47
CA GLU A 197 -16.64 -14.51 1.46
C GLU A 197 -16.19 -14.90 0.05
N GLU A 198 -17.03 -14.70 -0.97
CA GLU A 198 -16.63 -15.01 -2.34
C GLU A 198 -15.47 -14.14 -2.81
N VAL A 199 -15.42 -12.89 -2.36
CA VAL A 199 -14.46 -11.89 -2.83
C VAL A 199 -13.07 -12.10 -2.22
N TYR A 200 -13.00 -12.54 -0.96
CA TYR A 200 -11.72 -12.85 -0.33
C TYR A 200 -11.17 -14.20 -0.77
N ASN A 201 -12.05 -15.18 -0.99
CA ASN A 201 -11.65 -16.54 -1.34
C ASN A 201 -11.30 -16.68 -2.83
N LYS A 202 -11.95 -15.94 -3.73
CA LYS A 202 -11.69 -15.99 -5.18
C LYS A 202 -10.78 -14.82 -5.60
N PRO A 203 -9.59 -15.07 -6.17
CA PRO A 203 -8.74 -14.00 -6.69
C PRO A 203 -9.41 -13.21 -7.83
N TRP A 204 -10.28 -13.86 -8.61
CA TRP A 204 -10.95 -13.28 -9.76
C TRP A 204 -12.46 -13.50 -9.65
N THR A 205 -13.25 -12.46 -9.92
CA THR A 205 -14.72 -12.50 -9.82
C THR A 205 -15.42 -12.91 -11.11
N ASN A 206 -14.74 -12.78 -12.25
CA ASN A 206 -15.40 -12.81 -13.56
C ASN A 206 -15.79 -14.23 -14.02
N GLY A 207 -15.30 -15.29 -13.36
CA GLY A 207 -15.64 -16.68 -13.68
C GLY A 207 -15.36 -17.10 -15.13
N ILE A 208 -14.57 -16.31 -15.85
CA ILE A 208 -14.19 -16.49 -17.25
C ILE A 208 -12.66 -16.50 -17.35
N THR A 209 -12.14 -17.20 -18.36
CA THR A 209 -10.74 -17.06 -18.71
C THR A 209 -10.53 -15.71 -19.40
N LYS A 210 -9.67 -14.86 -18.85
CA LYS A 210 -9.43 -13.51 -19.38
C LYS A 210 -7.97 -13.10 -19.20
N PHE A 211 -7.45 -12.36 -20.17
CA PHE A 211 -6.15 -11.70 -20.01
C PHE A 211 -6.25 -10.55 -19.00
N GLU A 212 -5.48 -10.63 -17.92
CA GLU A 212 -5.49 -9.63 -16.83
C GLU A 212 -4.32 -8.65 -16.94
N GLY A 213 -3.47 -8.78 -17.96
CA GLY A 213 -2.40 -7.85 -18.29
C GLY A 213 -0.99 -8.41 -18.10
N ILE A 214 -0.02 -7.50 -18.25
CA ILE A 214 1.41 -7.77 -18.07
C ILE A 214 1.90 -7.19 -16.74
N TYR A 215 2.93 -7.80 -16.16
CA TYR A 215 3.60 -7.29 -14.94
C TYR A 215 5.08 -7.63 -14.94
N GLY A 216 5.90 -6.91 -14.18
CA GLY A 216 7.36 -7.05 -14.20
C GLY A 216 8.04 -5.98 -15.05
N GLY A 217 9.11 -6.35 -15.74
CA GLY A 217 9.89 -5.46 -16.59
C GLY A 217 11.39 -5.53 -16.31
N PHE A 218 12.17 -4.92 -17.20
CA PHE A 218 13.63 -4.85 -17.06
C PHE A 218 14.02 -3.84 -15.97
N GLU A 219 14.91 -4.24 -15.07
CA GLU A 219 15.34 -3.43 -13.92
C GLU A 219 15.88 -2.05 -14.34
N GLY A 220 16.56 -1.95 -15.49
CA GLY A 220 17.10 -0.69 -16.02
C GLY A 220 16.05 0.38 -16.38
N PHE A 221 14.78 0.02 -16.51
CA PHE A 221 13.65 0.94 -16.79
C PHE A 221 12.61 0.97 -15.67
N THR A 222 13.00 0.68 -14.42
CA THR A 222 12.15 0.56 -13.22
C THR A 222 11.42 -0.78 -13.05
N GLY A 223 11.82 -1.82 -13.78
CA GLY A 223 11.27 -3.17 -13.63
C GLY A 223 11.91 -3.97 -12.49
N TYR A 224 11.68 -5.28 -12.51
CA TYR A 224 12.10 -6.20 -11.43
C TYR A 224 13.28 -7.10 -11.81
N PHE A 225 13.53 -7.30 -13.10
CA PHE A 225 14.36 -8.41 -13.56
C PHE A 225 15.53 -7.91 -14.40
N GLU A 226 16.72 -8.43 -14.15
CA GLU A 226 17.92 -8.21 -14.96
C GLU A 226 17.98 -9.18 -16.15
N TYR A 227 17.35 -10.35 -16.02
CA TYR A 227 17.24 -11.39 -17.06
C TYR A 227 15.79 -11.86 -17.24
N PRO A 228 15.44 -12.49 -18.38
CA PRO A 228 14.10 -13.04 -18.59
C PRO A 228 13.67 -14.00 -17.45
N PRO A 229 12.54 -13.73 -16.77
CA PRO A 229 12.16 -14.46 -15.57
C PRO A 229 11.66 -15.89 -15.85
N LYS A 230 11.87 -16.76 -14.88
CA LYS A 230 11.36 -18.12 -14.77
C LYS A 230 10.38 -18.23 -13.62
N LEU A 231 9.42 -19.14 -13.75
CA LEU A 231 8.32 -19.35 -12.83
C LEU A 231 8.39 -20.73 -12.19
N ALA A 232 7.96 -20.84 -10.93
CA ALA A 232 7.65 -22.11 -10.29
C ALA A 232 6.45 -21.97 -9.36
N LEU A 233 5.72 -23.07 -9.15
CA LEU A 233 4.70 -23.17 -8.12
C LEU A 233 5.27 -23.97 -6.95
N VAL A 234 5.44 -23.31 -5.80
CA VAL A 234 5.96 -23.95 -4.59
C VAL A 234 5.00 -23.67 -3.45
N ASN A 235 4.47 -24.73 -2.82
CA ASN A 235 3.52 -24.63 -1.71
C ASN A 235 2.33 -23.68 -2.01
N GLY A 236 1.78 -23.75 -3.22
CA GLY A 236 0.66 -22.92 -3.66
C GLY A 236 1.01 -21.46 -3.98
N THR A 237 2.27 -21.04 -3.81
CA THR A 237 2.74 -19.69 -4.15
C THR A 237 3.44 -19.69 -5.50
N ILE A 238 3.07 -18.75 -6.37
CA ILE A 238 3.76 -18.52 -7.64
C ILE A 238 5.04 -17.74 -7.34
N LEU A 239 6.18 -18.36 -7.61
CA LEU A 239 7.50 -17.78 -7.44
C LEU A 239 8.11 -17.42 -8.80
N VAL A 240 8.88 -16.35 -8.80
CA VAL A 240 9.51 -15.77 -9.99
C VAL A 240 10.97 -15.53 -9.71
N THR A 241 11.86 -15.92 -10.62
CA THR A 241 13.27 -15.57 -10.53
C THR A 241 13.84 -15.17 -11.88
N ASP A 242 14.74 -14.20 -11.89
CA ASP A 242 15.59 -13.89 -13.04
C ASP A 242 16.97 -14.54 -12.92
N THR A 243 17.10 -15.60 -12.11
CA THR A 243 18.33 -16.29 -11.69
C THR A 243 19.17 -15.58 -10.62
N LYS A 244 19.01 -14.27 -10.41
CA LYS A 244 19.72 -13.52 -9.36
C LYS A 244 18.83 -13.18 -8.18
N LYS A 245 17.60 -12.75 -8.45
CA LYS A 245 16.61 -12.33 -7.47
C LYS A 245 15.39 -13.24 -7.52
N SER A 246 14.78 -13.45 -6.36
CA SER A 246 13.56 -14.23 -6.20
C SER A 246 12.43 -13.36 -5.70
N TYR A 247 11.24 -13.57 -6.25
CA TYR A 247 10.02 -12.86 -5.88
C TYR A 247 8.85 -13.83 -5.74
N ALA A 248 7.93 -13.50 -4.84
CA ALA A 248 6.60 -14.09 -4.80
C ALA A 248 5.63 -13.19 -5.54
N LEU A 249 4.91 -13.76 -6.51
CA LEU A 249 3.88 -13.09 -7.29
C LEU A 249 2.52 -13.24 -6.61
N PHE A 250 1.88 -12.10 -6.35
CA PHE A 250 0.50 -12.02 -5.92
C PHE A 250 -0.30 -11.28 -6.98
N ALA A 251 -1.44 -11.83 -7.38
CA ALA A 251 -2.32 -11.21 -8.35
C ALA A 251 -3.78 -11.58 -8.04
N ASP A 252 -4.64 -10.58 -8.16
CA ASP A 252 -6.09 -10.69 -8.05
C ASP A 252 -6.76 -9.54 -8.80
N GLN A 253 -8.08 -9.47 -8.72
CA GLN A 253 -8.90 -8.44 -9.35
C GLN A 253 -8.55 -7.00 -8.94
N CYS A 254 -7.88 -6.80 -7.81
CA CYS A 254 -7.54 -5.49 -7.30
C CYS A 254 -6.13 -5.06 -7.73
N GLY A 255 -5.19 -5.99 -7.93
CA GLY A 255 -3.86 -5.63 -8.38
C GLY A 255 -2.89 -6.78 -8.60
N LYS A 256 -1.62 -6.41 -8.78
CA LYS A 256 -0.50 -7.32 -9.02
C LYS A 256 0.69 -6.82 -8.20
N THR A 257 1.39 -7.71 -7.51
CA THR A 257 2.53 -7.34 -6.66
C THR A 257 3.61 -8.42 -6.72
N LEU A 258 4.86 -8.00 -6.84
CA LEU A 258 6.04 -8.86 -6.65
C LEU A 258 6.72 -8.47 -5.34
N LEU A 259 6.74 -9.39 -4.38
CA LEU A 259 7.44 -9.22 -3.10
C LEU A 259 8.74 -10.01 -3.09
N PRO A 260 9.86 -9.46 -2.59
CA PRO A 260 11.11 -10.20 -2.47
C PRO A 260 10.93 -11.50 -1.66
N ALA A 261 11.40 -12.61 -2.22
CA ALA A 261 11.32 -13.95 -1.61
C ALA A 261 12.73 -14.42 -1.19
N ASN A 262 13.38 -13.65 -0.32
CA ASN A 262 14.80 -13.80 0.02
C ASN A 262 15.18 -15.17 0.63
N MET A 263 14.20 -15.89 1.19
CA MET A 263 14.40 -17.23 1.76
C MET A 263 14.37 -18.36 0.72
N ILE A 264 13.99 -18.08 -0.52
CA ILE A 264 13.89 -19.08 -1.59
C ILE A 264 14.96 -18.82 -2.63
N THR A 265 15.86 -19.79 -2.79
CA THR A 265 16.96 -19.68 -3.76
C THR A 265 16.44 -19.77 -5.20
N ALA A 266 17.09 -19.05 -6.10
CA ALA A 266 16.80 -19.15 -7.54
C ALA A 266 16.92 -20.61 -8.04
N THR A 267 17.87 -21.38 -7.50
CA THR A 267 18.05 -22.80 -7.83
C THR A 267 16.82 -23.65 -7.53
N ASN A 268 16.12 -23.39 -6.43
CA ASN A 268 14.87 -24.07 -6.08
C ASN A 268 13.75 -23.74 -7.09
N ILE A 269 13.63 -22.47 -7.48
CA ILE A 269 12.64 -22.05 -8.48
C ILE A 269 12.97 -22.66 -9.84
N LEU A 270 14.25 -22.67 -10.25
CA LEU A 270 14.67 -23.23 -11.53
C LEU A 270 14.45 -24.75 -11.61
N SER A 271 14.72 -25.50 -10.54
CA SER A 271 14.49 -26.95 -10.51
C SER A 271 13.01 -27.32 -10.57
N ASN A 272 12.13 -26.45 -10.08
CA ASN A 272 10.67 -26.61 -10.12
C ASN A 272 10.01 -25.92 -11.33
N SER A 273 10.77 -25.21 -12.16
CA SER A 273 10.24 -24.50 -13.33
C SER A 273 9.89 -25.49 -14.43
N LYS A 274 8.61 -25.51 -14.82
CA LYS A 274 8.12 -26.36 -15.91
C LYS A 274 8.08 -25.56 -17.22
N ARG A 275 8.33 -26.27 -18.33
CA ARG A 275 8.08 -25.77 -19.69
C ARG A 275 6.84 -26.50 -20.21
N ILE A 276 5.76 -25.78 -20.49
CA ILE A 276 4.58 -26.39 -21.13
C ILE A 276 4.83 -26.53 -22.63
N VAL A 277 4.28 -27.61 -23.19
CA VAL A 277 4.37 -27.97 -24.60
C VAL A 277 3.18 -27.42 -25.40
N SER A 278 2.01 -27.19 -24.79
CA SER A 278 0.86 -26.52 -25.44
C SER A 278 -0.04 -25.71 -24.49
N LEU A 279 -0.49 -24.52 -24.95
CA LEU A 279 -1.42 -23.62 -24.25
C LEU A 279 -2.90 -23.82 -24.65
N GLU A 280 -3.16 -24.68 -25.63
CA GLU A 280 -4.46 -24.81 -26.30
C GLU A 280 -5.60 -25.11 -25.33
N LYS A 281 -5.32 -25.86 -24.25
CA LYS A 281 -6.30 -26.16 -23.19
C LYS A 281 -6.83 -24.91 -22.47
N TRP A 282 -6.05 -23.83 -22.42
CA TRP A 282 -6.32 -22.70 -21.54
C TRP A 282 -6.66 -21.41 -22.28
N ILE A 283 -6.05 -21.15 -23.43
CA ILE A 283 -6.17 -19.84 -24.12
C ILE A 283 -7.26 -19.84 -25.21
N GLY A 284 -7.81 -21.01 -25.57
CA GLY A 284 -8.80 -21.14 -26.63
C GLY A 284 -8.23 -20.73 -28.01
N GLN A 285 -8.94 -21.06 -29.09
CA GLN A 285 -8.49 -20.74 -30.45
C GLN A 285 -8.56 -19.23 -30.77
N GLU A 286 -9.28 -18.43 -29.98
CA GLU A 286 -9.54 -17.01 -30.27
C GLU A 286 -8.37 -16.05 -29.96
N ASN A 287 -7.37 -16.47 -29.18
CA ASN A 287 -6.18 -15.67 -28.84
C ASN A 287 -4.89 -16.21 -29.51
N SER A 288 -5.03 -16.70 -30.74
CA SER A 288 -4.03 -17.40 -31.59
C SER A 288 -2.72 -16.66 -31.93
N LYS A 289 -2.33 -15.61 -31.19
CA LYS A 289 -1.12 -14.82 -31.46
C LYS A 289 0.12 -15.24 -30.64
N ILE A 290 0.00 -16.16 -29.69
CA ILE A 290 1.13 -16.59 -28.85
C ILE A 290 1.69 -17.91 -29.38
N GLU A 291 2.83 -17.84 -30.05
CA GLU A 291 3.57 -19.04 -30.46
C GLU A 291 4.06 -19.80 -29.21
N PRO A 292 3.63 -21.05 -28.96
CA PRO A 292 4.05 -21.82 -27.79
C PRO A 292 5.58 -21.95 -27.68
N ASN A 293 6.28 -21.94 -28.81
CA ASN A 293 7.74 -22.01 -28.89
C ASN A 293 8.46 -20.82 -28.25
N ASN A 294 7.78 -19.68 -28.10
CA ASN A 294 8.35 -18.47 -27.48
C ASN A 294 8.19 -18.46 -25.96
N ILE A 295 7.42 -19.39 -25.39
CA ILE A 295 7.24 -19.50 -23.95
C ILE A 295 8.45 -20.14 -23.30
N SER A 296 8.90 -19.50 -22.22
CA SER A 296 10.11 -19.83 -21.49
C SER A 296 9.82 -20.57 -20.19
N SER A 297 8.71 -20.22 -19.51
CA SER A 297 8.27 -20.80 -18.25
C SER A 297 6.80 -20.46 -18.03
N ILE A 298 6.11 -21.27 -17.22
CA ILE A 298 4.66 -21.22 -17.06
C ILE A 298 4.25 -21.91 -15.77
N VAL A 299 3.28 -21.32 -15.10
CA VAL A 299 2.66 -21.83 -13.87
C VAL A 299 1.16 -21.65 -13.98
N THR A 300 0.43 -22.68 -13.57
CA THR A 300 -1.02 -22.67 -13.47
C THR A 300 -1.42 -23.03 -12.05
N THR A 301 -2.31 -22.24 -11.48
CA THR A 301 -3.07 -22.53 -10.27
C THR A 301 -4.52 -22.84 -10.65
N LYS A 302 -5.40 -23.07 -9.68
CA LYS A 302 -6.83 -23.29 -9.97
C LYS A 302 -7.47 -22.14 -10.75
N ASP A 303 -7.07 -20.90 -10.44
CA ASP A 303 -7.77 -19.69 -10.90
C ASP A 303 -6.87 -18.76 -11.73
N THR A 304 -5.56 -19.01 -11.78
CA THR A 304 -4.58 -18.10 -12.40
C THR A 304 -3.59 -18.87 -13.25
N LEU A 305 -3.40 -18.42 -14.48
CA LEU A 305 -2.32 -18.82 -15.38
C LEU A 305 -1.31 -17.68 -15.50
N VAL A 306 -0.02 -18.00 -15.38
CA VAL A 306 1.08 -17.06 -15.60
C VAL A 306 2.12 -17.70 -16.50
N TYR A 307 2.59 -16.99 -17.52
CA TYR A 307 3.73 -17.43 -18.32
C TYR A 307 4.72 -16.30 -18.61
N THR A 308 5.94 -16.68 -19.02
CA THR A 308 7.00 -15.77 -19.47
C THR A 308 7.49 -16.17 -20.86
N LEU A 309 8.05 -15.21 -21.61
CA LEU A 309 8.62 -15.44 -22.93
C LEU A 309 10.15 -15.45 -22.89
N LYS A 310 10.80 -16.13 -23.84
CA LYS A 310 12.27 -16.34 -23.85
C LYS A 310 13.07 -15.04 -23.81
N ASN A 311 12.60 -14.00 -24.51
CA ASN A 311 13.27 -12.71 -24.66
C ASN A 311 12.43 -11.57 -24.06
N SER A 312 11.70 -11.83 -22.98
CA SER A 312 10.85 -10.83 -22.34
C SER A 312 11.11 -10.79 -20.85
N TYR A 313 11.06 -9.58 -20.29
CA TYR A 313 11.17 -9.34 -18.84
C TYR A 313 9.79 -9.29 -18.18
N PHE A 314 8.73 -9.69 -18.88
CA PHE A 314 7.36 -9.57 -18.39
C PHE A 314 6.74 -10.93 -18.08
N LEU A 315 5.86 -10.89 -17.10
CA LEU A 315 4.92 -11.93 -16.72
C LEU A 315 3.59 -11.61 -17.40
N TYR A 316 2.97 -12.61 -18.01
CA TYR A 316 1.68 -12.49 -18.67
C TYR A 316 0.65 -13.25 -17.85
N LEU A 317 -0.37 -12.55 -17.38
CA LEU A 317 -1.34 -13.08 -16.41
C LEU A 317 -2.71 -13.28 -17.05
N TYR A 318 -3.31 -14.43 -16.77
CA TYR A 318 -4.68 -14.75 -17.13
C TYR A 318 -5.42 -15.22 -15.88
N SER A 319 -6.66 -14.74 -15.71
CA SER A 319 -7.64 -15.40 -14.87
C SER A 319 -8.17 -16.63 -15.61
N LEU A 320 -8.56 -17.68 -14.89
CA LEU A 320 -9.08 -18.92 -15.44
C LEU A 320 -10.52 -19.17 -14.97
N LYS A 321 -11.36 -19.66 -15.88
CA LYS A 321 -12.65 -20.26 -15.53
C LYS A 321 -12.39 -21.64 -14.94
N ASN A 322 -12.43 -21.77 -13.61
CA ASN A 322 -12.31 -23.02 -12.84
C ASN A 322 -11.57 -24.16 -13.59
N ALA A 323 -10.25 -24.24 -13.40
CA ALA A 323 -9.45 -25.40 -13.81
C ALA A 323 -9.93 -26.70 -13.16
#